data_AF-A0A2E7W3J2-F1
#
_entry.id   AF-A0A2E7W3J2-F1
#
_cell.length_a   1.000
_cell.length_b   1.000
_cell.length_c   1.000
_cell.angle_alpha   90.00
_cell.angle_beta   90.00
_cell.angle_gamma   90.00
#
_symmetry.space_group_name_H-M   'P 1'
#
loop_
_entity.id
_entity.type
_entity.pdbx_description
1 polymer ?
#
loop_
_entity_poly.entity_id
_entity_poly.type
_entity_poly.pdbx_seq_one_letter_code
_entity_poly.pdbx_strand_id
1 'polypeptide(L)'
;MLPMLLINVTKDLKSIVGEEMKDAYIHGFKSAAEENKTNVIMKNGGLNDSKKKLNTHSVFKGDRLAVDFDQTDEDAIRVLNSGKVQTNIYSELTLSLSTKLNQEVNNAIIEGYSIPATVTEMQKVLNTETYKLTRIARTEIINVTNEGRLASYKKIERLRKKPFKYTLVVASGLRTCAAHKELDNLIPKDGLTMDDLITLQQEVASRHGFTLRGNSLLHPNQRTVLMRVA
;
A
#
# COMPACT_ATOMS: atom_id res chain seq x y z
N MET A 1 29.41 6.04 -22.84
CA MET A 1 29.24 4.70 -22.21
C MET A 1 28.34 4.71 -20.98
N LEU A 2 28.51 5.63 -20.02
CA LEU A 2 27.60 5.81 -18.87
C LEU A 2 26.09 5.91 -19.21
N PRO A 3 25.67 6.60 -20.29
CA PRO A 3 24.25 6.71 -20.64
C PRO A 3 23.60 5.36 -21.02
N MET A 4 24.32 4.47 -21.72
CA MET A 4 23.79 3.15 -22.09
C MET A 4 23.64 2.22 -20.87
N LEU A 5 24.60 2.25 -19.94
CA LEU A 5 24.51 1.47 -18.70
C LEU A 5 23.35 1.95 -17.83
N LEU A 6 23.13 3.27 -17.73
CA LEU A 6 22.00 3.85 -17.01
C LEU A 6 20.65 3.49 -17.67
N ILE A 7 20.57 3.46 -19.01
CA ILE A 7 19.34 3.08 -19.73
C ILE A 7 18.95 1.63 -19.42
N ASN A 8 19.90 0.69 -19.46
CA ASN A 8 19.62 -0.72 -19.18
C ASN A 8 19.23 -0.94 -17.71
N VAL A 9 19.95 -0.31 -16.77
CA VAL A 9 19.59 -0.36 -15.33
C VAL A 9 18.19 0.23 -15.08
N THR A 10 17.84 1.31 -15.76
CA THR A 10 16.50 1.93 -15.63
C THR A 10 15.40 1.01 -16.19
N LYS A 11 15.68 0.30 -17.29
CA LYS A 11 14.75 -0.66 -17.89
C LYS A 11 14.50 -1.85 -16.98
N ASP A 12 15.56 -2.41 -16.39
CA ASP A 12 15.47 -3.56 -15.48
C ASP A 12 14.74 -3.20 -14.18
N LEU A 13 15.07 -2.04 -13.60
CA LEU A 13 14.35 -1.51 -12.42
C LEU A 13 12.87 -1.30 -12.70
N LYS A 14 12.52 -0.78 -13.89
CA LYS A 14 11.11 -0.60 -14.27
C LYS A 14 10.36 -1.93 -14.40
N SER A 15 11.03 -2.97 -14.90
CA SER A 15 10.44 -4.31 -14.99
C SER A 15 10.19 -4.90 -13.61
N ILE A 16 11.19 -4.86 -12.72
CA ILE A 16 11.09 -5.37 -11.34
C ILE A 16 9.97 -4.65 -10.59
N VAL A 17 9.90 -3.32 -10.70
CA VAL A 17 8.84 -2.54 -10.07
C VAL A 17 7.46 -2.93 -10.61
N GLY A 18 7.32 -3.17 -11.91
CA GLY A 18 6.07 -3.61 -12.50
C GLY A 18 5.58 -4.97 -11.99
N GLU A 19 6.49 -5.92 -11.78
CA GLU A 19 6.20 -7.24 -11.21
C GLU A 19 5.77 -7.14 -9.75
N GLU A 20 6.53 -6.41 -8.93
CA GLU A 20 6.21 -6.18 -7.50
C GLU A 20 4.84 -5.52 -7.31
N MET A 21 4.46 -4.58 -8.17
CA MET A 21 3.13 -3.96 -8.13
C MET A 21 2.02 -4.94 -8.52
N LYS A 22 2.25 -5.78 -9.53
CA LYS A 22 1.31 -6.83 -9.91
C LYS A 22 1.09 -7.81 -8.76
N ASP A 23 2.16 -8.26 -8.12
CA ASP A 23 2.10 -9.18 -6.99
C ASP A 23 1.38 -8.57 -5.78
N ALA A 24 1.64 -7.30 -5.48
CA ALA A 24 0.95 -6.56 -4.43
C ALA A 24 -0.57 -6.49 -4.67
N TYR A 25 -0.99 -6.18 -5.90
CA TYR A 25 -2.41 -6.15 -6.26
C TYR A 25 -3.05 -7.52 -6.09
N ILE A 26 -2.42 -8.57 -6.65
CA ILE A 26 -2.92 -9.95 -6.59
C ILE A 26 -3.03 -10.41 -5.13
N HIS A 27 -2.03 -10.11 -4.31
CA HIS A 27 -2.04 -10.42 -2.89
C HIS A 27 -3.23 -9.76 -2.18
N GLY A 28 -3.44 -8.45 -2.41
CA GLY A 28 -4.60 -7.74 -1.88
C GLY A 28 -5.93 -8.37 -2.30
N PHE A 29 -6.09 -8.64 -3.59
CA PHE A 29 -7.30 -9.24 -4.15
C PHE A 29 -7.62 -10.60 -3.52
N LYS A 30 -6.64 -11.51 -3.47
CA LYS A 30 -6.79 -12.86 -2.91
C LYS A 30 -7.09 -12.81 -1.42
N SER A 31 -6.38 -11.96 -0.67
CA SER A 31 -6.60 -11.80 0.77
C SER A 31 -8.05 -11.37 1.09
N ALA A 32 -8.58 -10.39 0.37
CA ALA A 32 -9.98 -9.96 0.54
C ALA A 32 -11.00 -11.03 0.11
N ALA A 33 -10.68 -11.82 -0.93
CA ALA A 33 -11.52 -12.93 -1.36
C ALA A 33 -11.56 -14.06 -0.31
N GLU A 34 -10.45 -14.31 0.37
CA GLU A 34 -10.32 -15.32 1.43
C GLU A 34 -10.99 -14.91 2.75
N GLU A 35 -11.05 -13.62 3.06
CA GLU A 35 -11.80 -13.10 4.23
C GLU A 35 -13.32 -13.38 4.17
N ASN A 36 -13.85 -13.76 3.01
CA ASN A 36 -15.23 -14.24 2.89
C ASN A 36 -15.34 -15.77 3.00
N LYS A 37 -14.22 -16.50 3.09
CA LYS A 37 -14.18 -17.96 3.20
C LYS A 37 -14.06 -18.46 4.64
N THR A 38 -13.79 -17.61 5.63
CA THR A 38 -13.51 -18.02 7.02
C THR A 38 -14.77 -18.24 7.87
N ASN A 39 -14.78 -19.41 8.52
CA ASN A 39 -15.86 -19.95 9.36
C ASN A 39 -16.10 -19.11 10.62
N VAL A 40 -17.37 -18.82 10.91
CA VAL A 40 -17.82 -18.35 12.23
C VAL A 40 -17.73 -19.53 13.21
N ILE A 41 -16.74 -19.53 14.12
CA ILE A 41 -16.80 -20.37 15.32
C ILE A 41 -17.76 -19.68 16.28
N MET A 42 -19.02 -20.11 16.31
CA MET A 42 -19.91 -19.73 17.40
C MET A 42 -19.41 -20.38 18.68
N LYS A 43 -18.82 -19.58 19.55
CA LYS A 43 -18.49 -19.99 20.91
C LYS A 43 -19.80 -20.01 21.70
N ASN A 44 -20.54 -21.10 21.62
CA ASN A 44 -21.63 -21.33 22.58
C ASN A 44 -20.98 -21.53 23.95
N GLY A 45 -21.29 -20.62 24.89
CA GLY A 45 -20.97 -20.83 26.29
C GLY A 45 -21.70 -22.06 26.86
N GLY A 46 -21.08 -22.72 27.83
CA GLY A 46 -21.70 -23.80 28.60
C GLY A 46 -20.70 -24.86 29.03
N LEU A 47 -20.68 -25.14 30.33
CA LEU A 47 -19.71 -25.97 31.04
C LEU A 47 -19.69 -27.45 30.60
N ASN A 48 -18.52 -28.08 30.80
CA ASN A 48 -18.28 -29.51 30.95
C ASN A 48 -18.84 -30.44 29.87
N ASP A 49 -17.99 -30.89 28.94
CA ASP A 49 -17.94 -32.33 28.66
C ASP A 49 -16.64 -32.75 27.97
N SER A 50 -15.96 -33.68 28.62
CA SER A 50 -14.78 -34.40 28.16
C SER A 50 -15.11 -35.37 27.02
N LYS A 51 -14.20 -35.44 26.04
CA LYS A 51 -14.14 -36.43 24.94
C LYS A 51 -15.33 -36.45 23.97
N LYS A 52 -15.20 -35.77 22.83
CA LYS A 52 -15.82 -36.19 21.56
C LYS A 52 -14.95 -35.80 20.38
N LYS A 53 -14.73 -36.78 19.50
CA LYS A 53 -13.96 -36.75 18.25
C LYS A 53 -14.09 -35.40 17.51
N LEU A 54 -12.97 -34.86 17.04
CA LEU A 54 -12.96 -33.79 16.03
C LEU A 54 -13.66 -34.32 14.78
N ASN A 55 -14.97 -34.11 14.70
CA ASN A 55 -15.72 -34.17 13.45
C ASN A 55 -15.63 -32.76 12.85
N THR A 56 -14.55 -32.51 12.10
CA THR A 56 -14.38 -31.29 11.30
C THR A 56 -15.30 -31.37 10.08
N HIS A 57 -16.61 -31.20 10.30
CA HIS A 57 -17.58 -30.92 9.24
C HIS A 57 -18.41 -29.71 9.68
N SER A 58 -17.82 -28.51 9.59
CA SER A 58 -18.59 -27.27 9.58
C SER A 58 -18.78 -26.84 8.13
N VAL A 59 -19.84 -27.33 7.49
CA VAL A 59 -20.32 -26.84 6.19
C VAL A 59 -21.34 -25.75 6.47
N PHE A 60 -20.98 -24.51 6.22
CA PHE A 60 -21.97 -23.45 6.04
C PHE A 60 -22.57 -23.62 4.63
N LYS A 61 -23.89 -23.81 4.53
CA LYS A 61 -24.67 -23.66 3.29
C LYS A 61 -24.86 -22.17 2.98
N GLY A 62 -23.75 -21.47 2.75
CA GLY A 62 -23.76 -20.20 2.02
C GLY A 62 -22.93 -20.44 0.77
N ASP A 63 -23.45 -20.10 -0.41
CA ASP A 63 -22.68 -20.20 -1.64
C ASP A 63 -21.32 -19.54 -1.41
N ARG A 64 -20.24 -20.32 -1.59
CA ARG A 64 -18.91 -19.75 -1.65
C ARG A 64 -18.93 -18.77 -2.81
N LEU A 65 -19.07 -17.48 -2.52
CA LEU A 65 -18.93 -16.43 -3.52
C LEU A 65 -17.45 -16.35 -3.86
N ALA A 66 -17.01 -17.26 -4.72
CA ALA A 66 -15.71 -17.23 -5.32
C ALA A 66 -15.70 -16.07 -6.31
N VAL A 67 -14.97 -15.01 -5.97
CA VAL A 67 -14.64 -13.95 -6.92
C VAL A 67 -13.32 -14.30 -7.58
N ASP A 68 -13.37 -14.43 -8.89
CA ASP A 68 -12.19 -14.73 -9.70
C ASP A 68 -11.52 -13.44 -10.17
N PHE A 69 -10.20 -13.53 -10.29
CA PHE A 69 -9.37 -12.52 -10.92
C PHE A 69 -9.61 -12.57 -12.43
N ASP A 70 -9.94 -11.44 -13.06
CA ASP A 70 -10.34 -11.40 -14.46
C ASP A 70 -9.65 -10.27 -15.26
N GLN A 71 -10.06 -10.09 -16.51
CA GLN A 71 -9.48 -9.09 -17.41
C GLN A 71 -9.61 -7.65 -16.88
N THR A 72 -10.66 -7.35 -16.11
CA THR A 72 -10.83 -6.02 -15.50
C THR A 72 -9.72 -5.76 -14.48
N ASP A 73 -9.28 -6.80 -13.76
CA ASP A 73 -8.17 -6.68 -12.81
C ASP A 73 -6.83 -6.54 -13.53
N GLU A 74 -6.58 -7.31 -14.59
CA GLU A 74 -5.38 -7.13 -15.43
C GLU A 74 -5.32 -5.72 -16.04
N ASP A 75 -6.45 -5.17 -16.46
CA ASP A 75 -6.53 -3.82 -16.99
C ASP A 75 -6.35 -2.75 -15.91
N ALA A 76 -6.86 -2.98 -14.69
CA ALA A 76 -6.59 -2.11 -13.55
C ALA A 76 -5.10 -2.06 -13.20
N ILE A 77 -4.41 -3.21 -13.17
CA ILE A 77 -2.95 -3.28 -12.98
C ILE A 77 -2.22 -2.55 -14.09
N ARG A 78 -2.66 -2.72 -15.35
CA ARG A 78 -2.06 -2.01 -16.50
C ARG A 78 -2.21 -0.50 -16.34
N VAL A 79 -3.38 -0.02 -15.91
CA VAL A 79 -3.64 1.40 -15.66
C VAL A 79 -2.75 1.91 -14.53
N LEU A 80 -2.67 1.20 -13.40
CA LEU A 80 -1.81 1.55 -12.27
C LEU A 80 -0.32 1.64 -12.68
N ASN A 81 0.16 0.67 -13.46
CA ASN A 81 1.52 0.66 -13.99
C ASN A 81 1.75 1.76 -15.03
N SER A 82 0.73 2.12 -15.82
CA SER A 82 0.79 3.17 -16.83
C SER A 82 0.63 4.58 -16.26
N GLY A 83 0.06 4.72 -15.06
CA GLY A 83 -0.34 5.98 -14.41
C GLY A 83 0.80 6.93 -14.07
N LYS A 84 2.04 6.60 -14.43
CA LYS A 84 3.26 7.42 -14.33
C LYS A 84 3.63 7.91 -12.93
N VAL A 85 2.82 7.73 -11.88
CA VAL A 85 3.10 8.22 -10.52
C VAL A 85 4.46 7.71 -10.04
N GLN A 86 4.74 6.42 -10.19
CA GLN A 86 6.03 5.86 -9.81
C GLN A 86 7.17 6.28 -10.75
N THR A 87 6.95 6.28 -12.08
CA THR A 87 7.97 6.76 -13.04
C THR A 87 8.38 8.21 -12.74
N ASN A 88 7.42 9.05 -12.37
CA ASN A 88 7.64 10.44 -12.00
C ASN A 88 8.40 10.53 -10.66
N ILE A 89 8.02 9.75 -9.65
CA ILE A 89 8.72 9.66 -8.36
C ILE A 89 10.18 9.21 -8.54
N TYR A 90 10.44 8.18 -9.36
CA TYR A 90 11.80 7.70 -9.65
C TYR A 90 12.61 8.75 -10.43
N SER A 91 11.96 9.45 -11.37
CA SER A 91 12.60 10.52 -12.14
C SER A 91 12.94 11.73 -11.24
N GLU A 92 12.01 12.14 -10.37
CA GLU A 92 12.21 13.19 -9.37
C GLU A 92 13.32 12.84 -8.38
N LEU A 93 13.38 11.59 -7.92
CA LEU A 93 14.47 11.12 -7.06
C LEU A 93 15.82 11.14 -7.79
N THR A 94 15.87 10.67 -9.03
CA THR A 94 17.11 10.65 -9.83
C THR A 94 17.63 12.07 -10.02
N LEU A 95 16.73 13.02 -10.31
CA LEU A 95 17.05 14.44 -10.40
C LEU A 95 17.55 14.98 -9.05
N SER A 96 16.81 14.73 -7.96
CA SER A 96 17.16 15.21 -6.62
C SER A 96 18.50 14.66 -6.15
N LEU A 97 18.77 13.38 -6.38
CA LEU A 97 20.03 12.73 -6.02
C LEU A 97 21.19 13.33 -6.82
N SER A 98 21.03 13.49 -8.13
CA SER A 98 22.04 14.12 -8.99
C SER A 98 22.36 15.54 -8.53
N THR A 99 21.33 16.35 -8.25
CA THR A 99 21.50 17.71 -7.73
C THR A 99 22.29 17.74 -6.42
N LYS A 100 21.93 16.89 -5.45
CA LYS A 100 22.59 16.87 -4.14
C LYS A 100 24.01 16.35 -4.18
N LEU A 101 24.29 15.33 -5.01
CA LEU A 101 25.64 14.81 -5.18
C LEU A 101 26.54 15.84 -5.87
N ASN A 102 26.05 16.54 -6.89
CA ASN A 102 26.79 17.64 -7.51
C ASN A 102 27.04 18.80 -6.54
N GLN A 103 26.07 19.10 -5.68
CA GLN A 103 26.24 20.10 -4.64
C GLN A 103 27.35 19.71 -3.65
N GLU A 104 27.41 18.45 -3.23
CA GLU A 104 28.45 17.97 -2.32
C GLU A 104 29.86 18.03 -2.94
N VAL A 105 29.98 17.69 -4.22
CA VAL A 105 31.24 17.83 -4.97
C VAL A 105 31.66 19.30 -5.03
N ASN A 106 30.72 20.22 -5.30
CA ASN A 106 31.03 21.65 -5.35
C ASN A 106 31.44 22.20 -3.98
N ASN A 107 30.76 21.80 -2.91
CA ASN A 107 31.13 22.16 -1.54
C ASN A 107 32.55 21.70 -1.21
N ALA A 108 32.89 20.46 -1.56
CA ALA A 108 34.23 19.93 -1.35
C ALA A 108 35.32 20.69 -2.11
N ILE A 109 35.04 21.13 -3.35
CA ILE A 109 35.98 21.96 -4.13
C ILE A 109 36.19 23.31 -3.47
N ILE A 110 35.12 23.96 -3.00
CA ILE A 110 35.17 25.29 -2.38
C ILE A 110 35.87 25.23 -1.03
N GLU A 111 35.56 24.22 -0.22
CA GLU A 111 36.04 24.07 1.17
C GLU A 111 37.39 23.33 1.25
N GLY A 112 37.92 22.84 0.12
CA GLY A 112 39.22 22.19 0.04
C GLY A 112 39.25 20.81 0.68
N TYR A 113 38.13 20.08 0.69
CA TYR A 113 38.07 18.75 1.26
C TYR A 113 38.90 17.73 0.49
N SER A 114 39.48 16.78 1.24
CA SER A 114 40.11 15.61 0.65
C SER A 114 39.07 14.74 -0.08
N ILE A 115 39.48 14.09 -1.17
CA ILE A 115 38.63 13.15 -1.92
C ILE A 115 37.95 12.12 -0.99
N PRO A 116 38.64 11.49 -0.01
CA PRO A 116 37.98 10.58 0.94
C PRO A 116 36.86 11.22 1.77
N ALA A 117 37.03 12.47 2.19
CA ALA A 117 36.01 13.21 2.93
C ALA A 117 34.79 13.51 2.05
N THR A 118 35.01 13.95 0.81
CA THR A 118 33.95 14.17 -0.19
C THR A 118 33.15 12.90 -0.46
N VAL A 119 33.84 11.77 -0.66
CA VAL A 119 33.18 10.46 -0.88
C VAL A 119 32.32 10.07 0.34
N THR A 120 32.79 10.37 1.55
CA THR A 120 32.03 10.09 2.78
C THR A 120 30.72 10.88 2.86
N GLU A 121 30.75 12.18 2.55
CA GLU A 121 29.53 13.00 2.56
C GLU A 121 28.57 12.61 1.41
N MET A 122 29.10 12.33 0.22
CA MET A 122 28.32 11.78 -0.89
C MET A 122 27.61 10.48 -0.51
N GLN A 123 28.27 9.60 0.26
CA GLN A 123 27.66 8.36 0.74
C GLN A 123 26.50 8.62 1.73
N LYS A 124 26.59 9.66 2.57
CA LYS A 124 25.48 10.04 3.46
C LYS A 124 24.27 10.54 2.67
N VAL A 125 24.50 11.33 1.62
CA VAL A 125 23.45 11.77 0.69
C VAL A 125 22.78 10.56 0.03
N LEU A 126 23.57 9.64 -0.52
CA LEU A 126 23.07 8.39 -1.11
C LEU A 126 22.19 7.61 -0.13
N ASN A 127 22.69 7.33 1.08
CA ASN A 127 21.95 6.56 2.09
C ASN A 127 20.62 7.24 2.46
N THR A 128 20.61 8.57 2.59
CA THR A 128 19.42 9.35 2.95
C THR A 128 18.36 9.30 1.85
N GLU A 129 18.77 9.49 0.60
CA GLU A 129 17.84 9.49 -0.54
C GLU A 129 17.33 8.08 -0.87
N THR A 130 18.18 7.05 -0.76
CA THR A 130 17.75 5.64 -0.87
C THR A 130 16.71 5.29 0.20
N TYR A 131 16.89 5.73 1.44
CA TYR A 131 15.89 5.50 2.50
C TYR A 131 14.53 6.13 2.17
N LYS A 132 14.52 7.35 1.60
CA LYS A 132 13.28 8.00 1.15
C LYS A 132 12.61 7.20 0.05
N LEU A 133 13.39 6.71 -0.92
CA LEU A 133 12.86 5.88 -2.01
C LEU A 133 12.19 4.61 -1.47
N THR A 134 12.86 3.88 -0.58
CA THR A 134 12.29 2.67 0.03
C THR A 134 10.97 2.96 0.73
N ARG A 135 10.87 4.11 1.40
CA ARG A 135 9.64 4.54 2.10
C ARG A 135 8.51 4.89 1.14
N ILE A 136 8.82 5.55 0.01
CA ILE A 136 7.82 5.84 -1.02
C ILE A 136 7.36 4.55 -1.69
N ALA A 137 8.30 3.72 -2.15
CA ALA A 137 8.00 2.43 -2.78
C ALA A 137 7.12 1.54 -1.89
N ARG A 138 7.44 1.46 -0.59
CA ARG A 138 6.61 0.73 0.37
C ARG A 138 5.19 1.28 0.46
N THR A 139 5.02 2.60 0.42
CA THR A 139 3.67 3.19 0.50
C THR A 139 2.88 2.90 -0.77
N GLU A 140 3.52 2.99 -1.93
CA GLU A 140 2.90 2.65 -3.21
C GLU A 140 2.46 1.18 -3.27
N ILE A 141 3.28 0.24 -2.79
CA ILE A 141 2.91 -1.19 -2.70
C ILE A 141 1.64 -1.38 -1.86
N ILE A 142 1.52 -0.65 -0.75
CA ILE A 142 0.35 -0.74 0.13
C ILE A 142 -0.89 -0.16 -0.54
N ASN A 143 -0.75 0.96 -1.25
CA ASN A 143 -1.83 1.55 -2.03
C ASN A 143 -2.33 0.57 -3.10
N VAL A 144 -1.43 -0.04 -3.86
CA VAL A 144 -1.77 -1.06 -4.87
C VAL A 144 -2.41 -2.30 -4.23
N THR A 145 -1.94 -2.72 -3.06
CA THR A 145 -2.57 -3.81 -2.29
C THR A 145 -4.02 -3.45 -1.91
N ASN A 146 -4.26 -2.22 -1.46
CA ASN A 146 -5.60 -1.76 -1.10
C ASN A 146 -6.54 -1.64 -2.30
N GLU A 147 -6.03 -1.24 -3.47
CA GLU A 147 -6.80 -1.28 -4.73
C GLU A 147 -7.23 -2.71 -5.07
N GLY A 148 -6.32 -3.68 -4.95
CA GLY A 148 -6.64 -5.11 -5.14
C GLY A 148 -7.73 -5.60 -4.17
N ARG A 149 -7.64 -5.19 -2.89
CA ARG A 149 -8.66 -5.51 -1.87
C ARG A 149 -10.02 -4.90 -2.21
N LEU A 150 -10.03 -3.62 -2.61
CA LEU A 150 -11.25 -2.91 -3.01
C LEU A 150 -11.92 -3.57 -4.21
N ALA A 151 -11.16 -3.95 -5.24
CA ALA A 151 -11.67 -4.63 -6.42
C ALA A 151 -12.37 -5.95 -6.04
N SER A 152 -11.73 -6.74 -5.19
CA SER A 152 -12.30 -7.99 -4.66
C SER A 152 -13.59 -7.74 -3.89
N TYR A 153 -13.60 -6.80 -2.95
CA TYR A 153 -14.82 -6.46 -2.19
C TYR A 153 -15.96 -5.99 -3.09
N LYS A 154 -15.70 -5.11 -4.07
CA LYS A 154 -16.73 -4.65 -5.02
C LYS A 154 -17.34 -5.80 -5.82
N LYS A 155 -16.54 -6.79 -6.23
CA LYS A 155 -17.07 -8.00 -6.89
C LYS A 155 -18.00 -8.78 -5.97
N ILE A 156 -17.62 -8.91 -4.70
CA ILE A 156 -18.43 -9.61 -3.69
C ILE A 156 -19.73 -8.84 -3.39
N GLU A 157 -19.70 -7.51 -3.28
CA GLU A 157 -20.89 -6.67 -3.09
C GLU A 157 -21.90 -6.85 -4.21
N ARG A 158 -21.44 -6.89 -5.47
CA ARG A 158 -22.30 -7.14 -6.65
C ARG A 158 -22.99 -8.50 -6.57
N LEU A 159 -22.25 -9.53 -6.19
CA LEU A 159 -22.80 -10.88 -6.03
C LEU A 159 -23.81 -10.95 -4.87
N ARG A 160 -23.52 -10.28 -3.75
CA ARG A 160 -24.39 -10.24 -2.57
C ARG A 160 -25.57 -9.27 -2.70
N LYS A 161 -25.52 -8.35 -3.66
CA LYS A 161 -26.44 -7.21 -3.81
C LYS A 161 -26.59 -6.39 -2.52
N LYS A 162 -25.54 -6.35 -1.70
CA LYS A 162 -25.49 -5.64 -0.42
C LYS A 162 -24.14 -4.93 -0.29
N PRO A 163 -24.12 -3.61 -0.03
CA PRO A 163 -22.87 -2.89 0.18
C PRO A 163 -22.22 -3.31 1.50
N PHE A 164 -20.90 -3.27 1.54
CA PHE A 164 -20.13 -3.38 2.76
C PHE A 164 -19.98 -2.05 3.46
N LYS A 165 -19.64 -2.14 4.75
CA LYS A 165 -19.00 -1.07 5.49
C LYS A 165 -17.50 -1.36 5.55
N TYR A 166 -16.70 -0.32 5.52
CA TYR A 166 -15.26 -0.37 5.42
C TYR A 166 -14.60 0.33 6.60
N THR A 167 -13.40 -0.12 6.93
CA THR A 167 -12.53 0.51 7.90
C THR A 167 -11.10 0.49 7.38
N LEU A 168 -10.22 1.27 8.00
CA LEU A 168 -8.80 1.31 7.74
C LEU A 168 -8.07 0.86 8.99
N VAL A 169 -7.35 -0.25 8.90
CA VAL A 169 -6.46 -0.66 9.99
C VAL A 169 -5.21 0.19 9.94
N VAL A 170 -5.11 1.16 10.84
CA VAL A 170 -3.93 2.00 10.99
C VAL A 170 -2.89 1.26 11.82
N ALA A 171 -1.67 1.14 11.32
CA ALA A 171 -0.58 0.57 12.11
C ALA A 171 -0.36 1.38 13.39
N SER A 172 -0.32 0.71 14.53
CA SER A 172 -0.02 1.33 15.82
C SER A 172 1.50 1.51 16.00
N GLY A 173 1.90 2.64 16.60
CA GLY A 173 3.29 2.87 16.97
C GLY A 173 3.71 4.33 17.05
N LEU A 174 4.94 4.55 17.55
CA LEU A 174 5.54 5.89 17.67
C LEU A 174 5.72 6.61 16.33
N ARG A 175 5.80 5.84 15.24
CA ARG A 175 5.95 6.39 13.90
C ARG A 175 4.63 6.75 13.25
N THR A 176 3.48 6.43 13.87
CA THR A 176 2.13 6.77 13.36
C THR A 176 1.91 8.27 13.46
N CYS A 177 1.60 8.93 12.33
CA CYS A 177 1.56 10.38 12.23
C CYS A 177 0.18 10.88 12.69
N ALA A 178 0.09 12.18 13.00
CA ALA A 178 -1.10 12.77 13.58
C ALA A 178 -2.35 12.53 12.71
N ALA A 179 -2.24 12.71 11.38
CA ALA A 179 -3.34 12.43 10.46
C ALA A 179 -3.88 10.99 10.55
N HIS A 180 -3.01 9.99 10.64
CA HIS A 180 -3.46 8.59 10.70
C HIS A 180 -4.03 8.23 12.07
N LYS A 181 -3.49 8.79 13.15
CA LYS A 181 -4.08 8.65 14.49
C LYS A 181 -5.47 9.26 14.55
N GLU A 182 -5.64 10.41 13.92
CA GLU A 182 -6.93 11.07 13.82
C GLU A 182 -7.92 10.25 12.97
N LEU A 183 -7.49 9.75 11.82
CA LEU A 183 -8.29 8.84 10.99
C LEU A 183 -8.78 7.62 11.77
N ASP A 184 -7.88 6.94 12.50
CA ASP A 184 -8.20 5.77 13.33
C ASP A 184 -9.26 6.09 14.40
N ASN A 185 -9.22 7.30 14.97
CA ASN A 185 -10.18 7.76 15.97
C ASN A 185 -11.54 8.16 15.38
N LEU A 186 -11.57 8.66 14.14
CA LEU A 186 -12.78 9.17 13.49
C LEU A 186 -13.57 8.10 12.76
N ILE A 187 -12.94 6.98 12.35
CA ILE A 187 -13.65 5.87 11.70
C ILE A 187 -14.49 5.13 12.76
N PRO A 188 -15.82 5.08 12.61
CA PRO A 188 -16.69 4.34 13.51
C PRO A 188 -16.38 2.84 13.52
N LYS A 189 -16.68 2.16 14.64
CA LYS A 189 -16.45 0.71 14.78
C LYS A 189 -17.28 -0.14 13.80
N ASP A 190 -18.44 0.35 13.43
CA ASP A 190 -19.35 -0.23 12.42
C ASP A 190 -18.92 0.10 10.98
N GLY A 191 -17.91 0.95 10.81
CA GLY A 191 -17.33 1.32 9.53
C GLY A 191 -18.15 2.31 8.73
N LEU A 192 -17.61 2.70 7.60
CA LEU A 192 -18.16 3.71 6.70
C LEU A 192 -18.50 3.12 5.33
N THR A 193 -19.34 3.79 4.53
CA THR A 193 -19.37 3.45 3.11
C THR A 193 -18.02 3.82 2.47
N MET A 194 -17.74 3.28 1.28
CA MET A 194 -16.49 3.63 0.59
C MET A 194 -16.39 5.13 0.31
N ASP A 195 -17.49 5.76 -0.10
CA ASP A 195 -17.52 7.19 -0.41
C ASP A 195 -17.29 8.02 0.85
N ASP A 196 -17.99 7.71 1.95
CA ASP A 196 -17.80 8.39 3.25
C ASP A 196 -16.37 8.22 3.76
N LEU A 197 -15.77 7.03 3.58
CA LEU A 197 -14.39 6.76 3.98
C LEU A 197 -13.40 7.59 3.16
N ILE A 198 -13.63 7.75 1.86
CA ILE A 198 -12.80 8.61 0.99
C ILE A 198 -12.93 10.07 1.41
N THR A 199 -14.15 10.56 1.66
CA THR A 199 -14.39 11.93 2.11
C THR A 199 -13.69 12.21 3.44
N LEU A 200 -13.85 11.34 4.44
CA LEU A 200 -13.18 11.48 5.74
C LEU A 200 -11.66 11.57 5.58
N GLN A 201 -11.10 10.75 4.70
CA GLN A 201 -9.67 10.78 4.44
C GLN A 201 -9.20 12.07 3.78
N GLN A 202 -9.96 12.60 2.81
CA GLN A 202 -9.64 13.88 2.17
C GLN A 202 -9.70 15.03 3.19
N GLU A 203 -10.70 15.03 4.06
CA GLU A 203 -10.85 16.02 5.14
C GLU A 203 -9.68 15.96 6.12
N VAL A 204 -9.33 14.78 6.62
CA VAL A 204 -8.18 14.62 7.53
C VAL A 204 -6.88 14.97 6.81
N ALA A 205 -6.67 14.51 5.58
CA ALA A 205 -5.48 14.83 4.80
C ALA A 205 -5.29 16.35 4.64
N SER A 206 -6.36 17.07 4.26
CA SER A 206 -6.30 18.52 4.06
C SER A 206 -5.91 19.29 5.33
N ARG A 207 -6.43 18.88 6.49
CA ARG A 207 -6.11 19.52 7.79
C ARG A 207 -4.66 19.35 8.22
N HIS A 208 -4.00 18.29 7.76
CA HIS A 208 -2.59 18.02 8.04
C HIS A 208 -1.65 18.40 6.87
N GLY A 209 -2.15 19.16 5.87
CA GLY A 209 -1.34 19.64 4.75
C GLY A 209 -0.98 18.56 3.73
N PHE A 210 -1.80 17.51 3.64
CA PHE A 210 -1.60 16.41 2.72
C PHE A 210 -2.59 16.43 1.56
N THR A 211 -2.17 15.84 0.44
CA THR A 211 -3.01 15.70 -0.76
C THR A 211 -3.08 14.23 -1.14
N LEU A 212 -4.30 13.69 -1.22
CA LEU A 212 -4.55 12.35 -1.74
C LEU A 212 -4.50 12.38 -3.28
N ARG A 213 -3.80 11.40 -3.89
CA ARG A 213 -3.74 11.26 -5.35
C ARG A 213 -4.64 10.09 -5.79
N GLY A 214 -5.68 10.37 -6.57
CA GLY A 214 -6.58 9.36 -7.16
C GLY A 214 -7.61 8.75 -6.18
N ASN A 215 -8.17 7.59 -6.52
CA ASN A 215 -8.99 6.76 -5.61
C ASN A 215 -8.16 6.13 -4.48
N SER A 216 -6.86 6.44 -4.45
CA SER A 216 -5.90 5.78 -3.60
C SER A 216 -6.31 5.97 -2.16
N LEU A 217 -6.60 4.84 -1.54
CA LEU A 217 -7.26 4.79 -0.27
C LEU A 217 -6.43 5.35 0.86
N LEU A 218 -5.19 5.84 0.67
CA LEU A 218 -4.28 6.33 1.73
C LEU A 218 -3.12 7.25 1.28
N HIS A 219 -2.59 7.94 2.29
CA HIS A 219 -1.47 8.89 2.29
C HIS A 219 -0.07 8.27 2.05
N PRO A 220 0.86 8.98 1.37
CA PRO A 220 2.27 8.59 1.25
C PRO A 220 2.98 8.75 2.59
N ASN A 221 2.87 7.81 3.55
CA ASN A 221 3.86 7.59 4.63
C ASN A 221 3.54 6.49 5.66
N GLN A 222 2.36 5.86 5.66
CA GLN A 222 2.01 4.86 6.69
C GLN A 222 1.37 3.60 6.14
N ARG A 223 1.48 2.55 6.94
CA ARG A 223 0.94 1.24 6.62
C ARG A 223 -0.48 1.20 7.12
N THR A 224 -1.41 1.22 6.19
CA THR A 224 -2.81 1.19 6.56
C THR A 224 -3.54 0.33 5.54
N VAL A 225 -4.40 -0.55 6.04
CA VAL A 225 -4.94 -1.69 5.28
C VAL A 225 -6.45 -1.56 5.24
N LEU A 226 -7.03 -1.54 4.04
CA LEU A 226 -8.48 -1.51 3.86
C LEU A 226 -9.09 -2.82 4.37
N MET A 227 -10.10 -2.77 5.21
CA MET A 227 -10.85 -3.96 5.62
C MET A 227 -12.35 -3.73 5.51
N ARG A 228 -13.11 -4.79 5.23
CA ARG A 228 -14.56 -4.78 5.44
C ARG A 228 -14.87 -4.98 6.92
N VAL A 229 -15.93 -4.35 7.40
CA VAL A 229 -16.54 -4.66 8.71
C VAL A 229 -17.48 -5.86 8.55
N ALA A 230 -17.51 -6.73 9.55
CA ALA A 230 -18.26 -8.00 9.52
C ALA A 230 -19.77 -7.80 9.62
#